data_AF-A0AB94IAA1-F1
#
_entry.id   AF-A0AB94IAA1-F1
#
_cell.length_a   1.000
_cell.length_b   1.000
_cell.length_c   1.000
_cell.angle_alpha   90.00
_cell.angle_beta   90.00
_cell.angle_gamma   90.00
#
_symmetry.space_group_name_H-M   'P 1'
#
loop_
_entity.id
_entity.type
_entity.pdbx_description
1 polymer ?
#
loop_
_entity_poly.entity_id
_entity_poly.type
_entity_poly.pdbx_seq_one_letter_code
_entity_poly.pdbx_strand_id
1 'polypeptide(L)'
;MKTIKLHFILCLLFLSLIVSSATADEKKTLDNWGIIYGISGTLINETTIDFDIKLLGDKFYFNNQPFLITRNTMPTKDFFIKNNIEQTYFDLKEQQELLAYNYNIKLNDSITYLQFDKTIDNSLLKQYVTQNRQVILLDDILLLFGKNGEPVFYSKPYFEKEFIKDVPQLPIIEVPFNAKQAYVLDRDRMSKQISLHFKNFLDLPWSATDIYGTKFSPISSIINPIFIDVFWDSGEADSFLYLFSSDYKVLDKLLMFNYITTTRGGPGGDGQAVGYRYFTIDKNYFIERRQRFEDETMEIQHFQVTNKGKFQELPTTSNCYREFAIKDKSQHSAQSLLLTSNQANNYLRFDGGRLDALDDVTLTFNPNEKTLCVNYQQAYSVTFGKANSKQFFGNDELYQKHIANFKEHDIDISDELTYITIDNIKNSLLSKFLLHGNQAIYMNNTLFIVGEDYFVAYRQPTVNEVIYEEMTYSESNNED
;
A
#
# COMPACT_ATOMS: atom_id res chain seq x y z
N MET A 1 -9.96 -54.22 -25.79
CA MET A 1 -9.50 -54.02 -24.40
C MET A 1 -8.00 -53.67 -24.24
N LYS A 2 -7.07 -54.13 -25.09
CA LYS A 2 -5.63 -53.82 -24.93
C LYS A 2 -5.24 -52.37 -25.31
N THR A 3 -5.85 -51.80 -26.34
CA THR A 3 -5.56 -50.44 -26.84
C THR A 3 -6.06 -49.32 -25.92
N ILE A 4 -7.21 -49.52 -25.26
CA ILE A 4 -7.77 -48.56 -24.28
C ILE A 4 -6.87 -48.47 -23.03
N LYS A 5 -6.33 -49.61 -22.56
CA LYS A 5 -5.37 -49.62 -21.44
C LYS A 5 -4.09 -48.87 -21.78
N LEU A 6 -3.60 -48.99 -23.02
CA LEU A 6 -2.39 -48.28 -23.47
C LEU A 6 -2.60 -46.76 -23.52
N HIS A 7 -3.74 -46.30 -24.04
CA HIS A 7 -4.08 -44.86 -24.06
C HIS A 7 -4.26 -44.29 -22.65
N PHE A 8 -4.87 -45.06 -21.74
CA PHE A 8 -5.04 -44.63 -20.36
C PHE A 8 -3.70 -44.50 -19.62
N ILE A 9 -2.76 -45.42 -19.86
CA ILE A 9 -1.40 -45.36 -19.30
C ILE A 9 -0.61 -44.18 -19.89
N LEU A 10 -0.71 -43.94 -21.20
CA LEU A 10 -0.09 -42.78 -21.85
C LEU A 10 -0.66 -41.46 -21.33
N CYS A 11 -1.98 -41.38 -21.11
CA CYS A 11 -2.62 -40.20 -20.57
C CYS A 11 -2.20 -39.94 -19.11
N LEU A 12 -2.07 -41.00 -18.29
CA LEU A 12 -1.54 -40.91 -16.92
C LEU A 12 -0.07 -40.47 -16.89
N LEU A 13 0.77 -40.98 -17.81
CA LEU A 13 2.16 -40.53 -17.96
C LEU A 13 2.22 -39.05 -18.37
N PHE A 14 1.37 -38.62 -19.30
CA PHE A 14 1.30 -37.23 -19.74
C PHE A 14 0.80 -36.30 -18.62
N LEU A 15 -0.22 -36.71 -17.86
CA LEU A 15 -0.67 -36.01 -16.65
C LEU A 15 0.43 -35.96 -15.58
N SER A 16 1.18 -37.05 -15.38
CA SER A 16 2.31 -37.05 -14.43
C SER A 16 3.44 -36.12 -14.88
N LEU A 17 3.68 -35.98 -16.18
CA LEU A 17 4.65 -35.03 -16.75
C LEU A 17 4.21 -33.58 -16.57
N ILE A 18 2.92 -33.28 -16.75
CA ILE A 18 2.35 -31.93 -16.56
C ILE A 18 2.35 -31.54 -15.07
N VAL A 19 1.99 -32.46 -14.17
CA VAL A 19 2.07 -32.22 -12.71
C VAL A 19 3.54 -32.07 -12.26
N SER A 20 4.46 -32.85 -12.86
CA SER A 20 5.90 -32.70 -12.61
C SER A 20 6.45 -31.37 -13.14
N SER A 21 5.95 -30.84 -14.25
CA SER A 21 6.38 -29.53 -14.76
C SER A 21 5.80 -28.36 -13.94
N ALA A 22 4.56 -28.48 -13.47
CA ALA A 22 3.94 -27.47 -12.60
C ALA A 22 4.63 -27.39 -11.22
N THR A 23 4.96 -28.55 -10.63
CA THR A 23 5.78 -28.60 -9.40
C THR A 23 7.24 -28.19 -9.64
N ALA A 24 7.76 -28.33 -10.87
CA ALA A 24 9.10 -27.85 -11.22
C ALA A 24 9.17 -26.32 -11.32
N ASP A 25 8.09 -25.62 -11.71
CA ASP A 25 8.05 -24.16 -11.70
C ASP A 25 7.96 -23.59 -10.27
N GLU A 26 7.25 -24.24 -9.34
CA GLU A 26 7.34 -23.92 -7.90
C GLU A 26 8.75 -24.17 -7.34
N LYS A 27 9.41 -25.24 -7.81
CA LYS A 27 10.79 -25.55 -7.44
C LYS A 27 11.80 -24.57 -8.04
N LYS A 28 11.54 -24.01 -9.23
CA LYS A 28 12.38 -22.98 -9.85
C LYS A 28 12.43 -21.71 -9.01
N THR A 29 11.33 -21.29 -8.38
CA THR A 29 11.32 -20.15 -7.45
C THR A 29 12.04 -20.43 -6.13
N LEU A 30 12.06 -21.68 -5.67
CA LEU A 30 12.74 -22.12 -4.43
C LEU A 30 14.28 -22.19 -4.56
N ASP A 31 14.82 -22.13 -5.78
CA ASP A 31 16.26 -22.22 -6.03
C ASP A 31 16.94 -20.87 -6.30
N ASN A 32 16.17 -19.79 -6.37
CA ASN A 32 16.67 -18.43 -6.52
C ASN A 32 17.03 -17.84 -5.16
N TRP A 33 18.15 -17.15 -5.11
CA TRP A 33 18.72 -16.58 -3.90
C TRP A 33 18.60 -15.05 -3.95
N GLY A 34 18.08 -14.44 -2.89
CA GLY A 34 17.99 -12.99 -2.74
C GLY A 34 18.97 -12.46 -1.69
N ILE A 35 19.37 -11.20 -1.82
CA ILE A 35 20.25 -10.53 -0.85
C ILE A 35 19.52 -10.39 0.49
N ILE A 36 20.20 -10.73 1.59
CA ILE A 36 19.67 -10.53 2.95
C ILE A 36 20.50 -9.56 3.80
N TYR A 37 21.79 -9.34 3.50
CA TYR A 37 22.66 -8.44 4.24
C TYR A 37 23.91 -8.00 3.44
N GLY A 38 24.20 -6.69 3.44
CA GLY A 38 25.47 -6.10 2.95
C GLY A 38 26.12 -5.27 4.07
N ILE A 39 27.42 -5.47 4.35
CA ILE A 39 28.08 -5.06 5.61
C ILE A 39 28.53 -3.59 5.69
N SER A 40 28.00 -2.66 4.89
CA SER A 40 28.43 -1.27 5.11
C SER A 40 27.33 -0.23 4.91
N GLY A 41 27.28 0.72 5.85
CA GLY A 41 26.50 1.96 5.75
C GLY A 41 26.94 2.86 4.59
N THR A 42 27.96 2.45 3.82
CA THR A 42 28.40 3.08 2.56
C THR A 42 28.22 2.17 1.33
N LEU A 43 27.72 0.94 1.50
CA LEU A 43 27.45 -0.06 0.46
C LEU A 43 25.94 -0.32 0.23
N ILE A 44 25.12 0.66 0.63
CA ILE A 44 23.94 1.05 -0.15
C ILE A 44 24.33 2.30 -0.96
N ASN A 45 25.46 2.27 -1.64
CA ASN A 45 25.56 3.06 -2.87
C ASN A 45 24.79 2.26 -3.93
N GLU A 46 24.21 2.94 -4.91
CA GLU A 46 23.33 2.46 -6.01
C GLU A 46 23.90 1.30 -6.90
N THR A 47 24.93 0.60 -6.43
CA THR A 47 25.67 -0.48 -7.07
C THR A 47 25.64 -1.80 -6.30
N THR A 48 24.83 -1.94 -5.24
CA THR A 48 24.52 -3.24 -4.62
C THR A 48 23.62 -4.02 -5.58
N ILE A 49 24.25 -4.70 -6.54
CA ILE A 49 23.58 -5.42 -7.62
C ILE A 49 22.85 -6.62 -7.02
N ASP A 50 21.53 -6.64 -7.11
CA ASP A 50 20.72 -7.85 -6.90
C ASP A 50 21.09 -8.88 -7.97
N PHE A 51 21.95 -9.84 -7.61
CA PHE A 51 22.41 -10.87 -8.52
C PHE A 51 21.37 -11.98 -8.64
N ASP A 52 21.05 -12.38 -9.86
CA ASP A 52 20.26 -13.58 -10.11
C ASP A 52 21.14 -14.80 -9.84
N ILE A 53 21.05 -15.34 -8.62
CA ILE A 53 21.84 -16.47 -8.15
C ILE A 53 20.96 -17.71 -8.03
N LYS A 54 21.45 -18.81 -8.61
CA LYS A 54 20.78 -20.11 -8.55
C LYS A 54 21.78 -21.25 -8.37
N LEU A 55 21.45 -22.21 -7.51
CA LEU A 55 22.29 -23.37 -7.23
C LEU A 55 21.58 -24.67 -7.61
N LEU A 56 22.07 -25.38 -8.63
CA LEU A 56 21.49 -26.65 -9.10
C LEU A 56 22.56 -27.73 -9.19
N GLY A 57 22.52 -28.71 -8.29
CA GLY A 57 23.49 -29.82 -8.30
C GLY A 57 24.91 -29.29 -8.16
N ASP A 58 25.78 -29.60 -9.11
CA ASP A 58 27.19 -29.15 -9.21
C ASP A 58 27.38 -27.85 -10.01
N LYS A 59 26.29 -27.13 -10.31
CA LYS A 59 26.31 -25.86 -11.05
C LYS A 59 25.82 -24.70 -10.19
N PHE A 60 26.61 -23.64 -10.19
CA PHE A 60 26.27 -22.34 -9.64
C PHE A 60 26.00 -21.38 -10.80
N TYR A 61 24.82 -20.77 -10.83
CA TYR A 61 24.44 -19.78 -11.84
C TYR A 61 24.51 -18.40 -11.21
N PHE A 62 25.17 -17.48 -11.90
CA PHE A 62 25.29 -16.08 -11.52
C PHE A 62 24.90 -15.23 -12.71
N ASN A 63 23.82 -14.46 -12.62
CA ASN A 63 23.23 -13.73 -13.74
C ASN A 63 23.07 -14.61 -14.98
N ASN A 64 22.49 -15.81 -14.79
CA ASN A 64 22.32 -16.86 -15.80
C ASN A 64 23.60 -17.48 -16.38
N GLN A 65 24.80 -17.06 -15.95
CA GLN A 65 26.06 -17.69 -16.34
C GLN A 65 26.37 -18.91 -15.43
N PRO A 66 26.57 -20.12 -15.98
CA PRO A 66 26.86 -21.31 -15.19
C PRO A 66 28.35 -21.45 -14.85
N PHE A 67 28.63 -21.91 -13.64
CA PHE A 67 29.97 -22.25 -13.13
C PHE A 67 29.95 -23.62 -12.46
N LEU A 68 31.00 -24.41 -12.66
CA LEU A 68 31.17 -25.68 -11.98
C LEU A 68 31.68 -25.45 -10.55
N ILE A 69 31.10 -26.21 -9.63
CA ILE A 69 31.45 -26.15 -8.21
C ILE A 69 31.64 -27.54 -7.62
N THR A 70 32.41 -27.60 -6.54
CA THR A 70 32.47 -28.77 -5.64
C THR A 70 32.12 -28.33 -4.22
N ARG A 71 31.37 -29.18 -3.50
CA ARG A 71 31.02 -28.93 -2.10
C ARG A 71 32.04 -29.59 -1.21
N ASN A 72 32.56 -28.81 -0.26
CA ASN A 72 33.56 -29.26 0.70
C ASN A 72 33.19 -28.77 2.10
N THR A 73 33.79 -29.37 3.12
CA THR A 73 33.62 -28.97 4.52
C THR A 73 34.97 -28.76 5.17
N MET A 74 35.08 -27.77 6.05
CA MET A 74 36.29 -27.57 6.86
C MET A 74 36.01 -26.79 8.15
N PRO A 75 36.91 -26.83 9.14
CA PRO A 75 36.78 -26.00 10.33
C PRO A 75 36.65 -24.52 9.95
N THR A 76 35.72 -23.83 10.58
CA THR A 76 35.36 -22.43 10.26
C THR A 76 36.57 -21.52 10.35
N LYS A 77 37.31 -21.62 11.45
CA LYS A 77 38.54 -20.87 11.67
C LYS A 77 39.57 -21.10 10.55
N ASP A 78 39.74 -22.35 10.13
CA ASP A 78 40.70 -22.69 9.06
C ASP A 78 40.29 -22.09 7.71
N PHE A 79 38.99 -22.01 7.40
CA PHE A 79 38.52 -21.37 6.18
C PHE A 79 38.89 -19.89 6.15
N PHE A 80 38.61 -19.15 7.22
CA PHE A 80 38.91 -17.73 7.30
C PHE A 80 40.41 -17.45 7.27
N ILE A 81 41.23 -18.27 7.97
CA ILE A 81 42.70 -18.17 7.92
C ILE A 81 43.22 -18.44 6.51
N LYS A 82 42.83 -19.55 5.88
CA LYS A 82 43.34 -19.94 4.54
C LYS A 82 42.96 -18.95 3.44
N ASN A 83 41.85 -18.25 3.62
CA ASN A 83 41.39 -17.23 2.69
C ASN A 83 41.89 -15.81 3.04
N ASN A 84 42.72 -15.68 4.08
CA ASN A 84 43.28 -14.41 4.55
C ASN A 84 42.20 -13.36 4.88
N ILE A 85 41.10 -13.80 5.49
CA ILE A 85 39.95 -12.93 5.81
C ILE A 85 40.08 -12.34 7.22
N GLU A 86 40.64 -13.09 8.17
CA GLU A 86 40.73 -12.73 9.60
C GLU A 86 41.66 -11.54 9.90
N GLN A 87 42.50 -11.11 8.95
CA GLN A 87 43.59 -10.14 9.21
C GLN A 87 43.39 -8.73 8.66
N THR A 88 42.29 -8.41 7.96
CA THR A 88 42.21 -7.10 7.28
C THR A 88 40.87 -6.36 7.40
N TYR A 89 39.71 -7.03 7.43
CA TYR A 89 38.40 -6.35 7.40
C TYR A 89 37.23 -7.10 8.08
N PHE A 90 37.48 -8.23 8.75
CA PHE A 90 36.42 -9.13 9.23
C PHE A 90 36.70 -9.65 10.64
N ASP A 91 36.09 -9.03 11.65
CA ASP A 91 36.00 -9.61 12.99
C ASP A 91 34.93 -10.71 12.97
N LEU A 92 35.40 -11.96 12.89
CA LEU A 92 34.54 -13.14 12.84
C LEU A 92 33.55 -13.18 14.00
N LYS A 93 33.95 -12.74 15.20
CA LYS A 93 33.10 -12.80 16.39
C LYS A 93 31.99 -11.76 16.31
N GLU A 94 32.33 -10.52 15.99
CA GLU A 94 31.35 -9.43 15.84
C GLU A 94 30.33 -9.76 14.74
N GLN A 95 30.80 -10.24 13.58
CA GLN A 95 29.92 -10.61 12.48
C GLN A 95 29.06 -11.83 12.81
N GLN A 96 29.58 -12.82 13.54
CA GLN A 96 28.78 -13.93 14.07
C GLN A 96 27.68 -13.44 15.01
N GLU A 97 27.98 -12.50 15.89
CA GLU A 97 27.01 -11.90 16.81
C GLU A 97 25.92 -11.14 16.03
N LEU A 98 26.30 -10.34 15.03
CA LEU A 98 25.38 -9.61 14.16
C LEU A 98 24.49 -10.54 13.33
N LEU A 99 25.04 -11.62 12.80
CA LEU A 99 24.28 -12.60 12.01
C LEU A 99 23.34 -13.42 12.85
N ALA A 100 23.77 -13.83 14.04
CA ALA A 100 22.92 -14.50 14.99
C ALA A 100 21.78 -13.57 15.45
N TYR A 101 22.09 -12.31 15.76
CA TYR A 101 21.12 -11.33 16.24
C TYR A 101 20.12 -10.87 15.17
N ASN A 102 20.58 -10.63 13.93
CA ASN A 102 19.73 -10.11 12.86
C ASN A 102 19.08 -11.20 12.02
N TYR A 103 19.67 -12.41 11.92
CA TYR A 103 19.17 -13.46 11.00
C TYR A 103 19.08 -14.89 11.58
N ASN A 104 19.42 -15.13 12.86
CA ASN A 104 19.58 -16.45 13.49
C ASN A 104 20.66 -17.33 12.85
N ILE A 105 21.56 -16.74 12.08
CA ILE A 105 22.54 -17.49 11.32
C ILE A 105 23.72 -17.76 12.22
N LYS A 106 23.89 -19.03 12.60
CA LYS A 106 25.04 -19.49 13.39
C LYS A 106 26.07 -20.11 12.46
N LEU A 107 27.27 -19.55 12.46
CA LEU A 107 28.44 -20.22 11.88
C LEU A 107 28.83 -21.34 12.84
N ASN A 108 28.60 -22.59 12.42
CA ASN A 108 29.03 -23.77 13.18
C ASN A 108 30.56 -23.85 13.27
N ASP A 109 31.09 -24.77 14.07
CA ASP A 109 32.54 -25.03 14.15
C ASP A 109 33.14 -25.53 12.83
N SER A 110 32.31 -26.07 11.95
CA SER A 110 32.63 -26.50 10.60
C SER A 110 31.66 -25.85 9.62
N ILE A 111 32.19 -25.34 8.51
CA ILE A 111 31.38 -24.75 7.43
C ILE A 111 31.42 -25.62 6.19
N THR A 112 30.31 -25.61 5.46
CA THR A 112 30.29 -26.07 4.06
C THR A 112 30.67 -24.89 3.17
N TYR A 113 31.48 -25.13 2.15
CA TYR A 113 31.85 -24.12 1.17
C TYR A 113 31.80 -24.70 -0.24
N LEU A 114 31.53 -23.83 -1.21
CA LEU A 114 31.60 -24.15 -2.63
C LEU A 114 32.97 -23.74 -3.16
N GLN A 115 33.65 -24.66 -3.80
CA GLN A 115 34.91 -24.43 -4.50
C GLN A 115 34.64 -24.36 -6.00
N PHE A 116 34.86 -23.20 -6.59
CA PHE A 116 34.76 -22.99 -8.03
C PHE A 116 36.02 -23.48 -8.76
N ASP A 117 35.85 -23.89 -10.00
CA ASP A 117 36.96 -24.22 -10.89
C ASP A 117 37.71 -22.95 -11.37
N LYS A 118 38.62 -23.06 -12.35
CA LYS A 118 39.39 -21.91 -12.86
C LYS A 118 38.60 -21.02 -13.82
N THR A 119 37.43 -21.45 -14.29
CA THR A 119 36.64 -20.70 -15.29
C THR A 119 36.10 -19.39 -14.73
N ILE A 120 35.91 -19.33 -13.42
CA ILE A 120 35.48 -18.12 -12.70
C ILE A 120 36.45 -16.95 -12.83
N ASP A 121 37.76 -17.19 -13.04
CA ASP A 121 38.79 -16.14 -12.97
C ASP A 121 38.63 -15.04 -14.05
N ASN A 122 37.87 -15.32 -15.12
CA ASN A 122 37.55 -14.36 -16.19
C ASN A 122 36.11 -13.81 -16.10
N SER A 123 35.44 -13.95 -14.97
CA SER A 123 34.04 -13.55 -14.78
C SER A 123 33.86 -12.47 -13.73
N LEU A 124 32.71 -11.79 -13.74
CA LEU A 124 32.33 -10.82 -12.70
C LEU A 124 32.26 -11.47 -11.31
N LEU A 125 31.83 -12.74 -11.24
CA LEU A 125 31.74 -13.51 -9.99
C LEU A 125 33.10 -13.62 -9.27
N LYS A 126 34.23 -13.50 -9.99
CA LYS A 126 35.57 -13.50 -9.37
C LYS A 126 35.73 -12.43 -8.28
N GLN A 127 35.03 -11.32 -8.39
CA GLN A 127 35.08 -10.20 -7.44
C GLN A 127 34.32 -10.50 -6.14
N TYR A 128 33.55 -11.58 -6.12
CA TYR A 128 32.61 -11.97 -5.06
C TYR A 128 32.94 -13.33 -4.44
N VAL A 129 34.14 -13.86 -4.70
CA VAL A 129 34.64 -15.11 -4.12
C VAL A 129 35.99 -14.87 -3.47
N THR A 130 36.39 -15.75 -2.55
CA THR A 130 37.71 -15.64 -1.92
C THR A 130 38.84 -15.78 -2.94
N GLN A 131 40.07 -15.44 -2.53
CA GLN A 131 41.27 -15.66 -3.34
C GLN A 131 41.42 -17.11 -3.84
N ASN A 132 40.95 -18.08 -3.04
CA ASN A 132 40.96 -19.50 -3.37
C ASN A 132 39.75 -19.93 -4.21
N ARG A 133 38.94 -18.99 -4.71
CA ARG A 133 37.71 -19.23 -5.49
C ARG A 133 36.66 -19.99 -4.68
N GLN A 134 36.43 -19.55 -3.46
CA GLN A 134 35.49 -20.20 -2.52
C GLN A 134 34.41 -19.23 -2.06
N VAL A 135 33.26 -19.78 -1.70
CA VAL A 135 32.11 -19.10 -1.05
C VAL A 135 31.56 -20.01 0.04
N ILE A 136 30.97 -19.47 1.10
CA ILE A 136 30.39 -20.29 2.16
C ILE A 136 28.95 -20.65 1.79
N LEU A 137 28.54 -21.89 2.05
CA LEU A 137 27.15 -22.34 1.97
C LEU A 137 26.72 -22.85 3.35
N LEU A 138 25.72 -22.24 3.96
CA LEU A 138 25.13 -22.60 5.24
C LEU A 138 23.65 -22.92 5.02
N ASP A 139 23.32 -24.19 4.77
CA ASP A 139 21.96 -24.62 4.41
C ASP A 139 21.38 -23.78 3.25
N ASP A 140 20.41 -22.92 3.57
CA ASP A 140 19.72 -22.02 2.63
C ASP A 140 20.33 -20.59 2.61
N ILE A 141 21.55 -20.41 3.14
CA ILE A 141 22.33 -19.16 3.17
C ILE A 141 23.66 -19.30 2.41
N LEU A 142 24.02 -18.30 1.61
CA LEU A 142 25.20 -18.25 0.74
C LEU A 142 25.99 -16.99 1.07
N LEU A 143 27.30 -17.16 1.18
CA LEU A 143 28.22 -16.09 1.50
C LEU A 143 29.21 -15.81 0.39
N LEU A 144 28.99 -14.68 -0.28
CA LEU A 144 29.91 -14.09 -1.23
C LEU A 144 30.87 -13.15 -0.52
N PHE A 145 32.07 -12.97 -1.06
CA PHE A 145 33.12 -12.12 -0.50
C PHE A 145 33.51 -11.05 -1.52
N GLY A 146 33.15 -9.79 -1.28
CA GLY A 146 33.46 -8.66 -2.15
C GLY A 146 34.96 -8.35 -2.26
N LYS A 147 35.30 -7.32 -3.05
CA LYS A 147 36.67 -6.92 -3.43
C LYS A 147 37.64 -6.66 -2.25
N ASN A 148 37.11 -6.39 -1.06
CA ASN A 148 37.88 -6.16 0.17
C ASN A 148 37.73 -7.28 1.23
N GLY A 149 37.13 -8.42 0.86
CA GLY A 149 36.82 -9.51 1.81
C GLY A 149 35.55 -9.29 2.62
N GLU A 150 34.80 -8.22 2.35
CA GLU A 150 33.50 -7.94 2.96
C GLU A 150 32.46 -8.96 2.50
N PRO A 151 31.79 -9.68 3.42
CA PRO A 151 30.79 -10.65 3.03
C PRO A 151 29.48 -10.00 2.59
N VAL A 152 28.83 -10.60 1.60
CA VAL A 152 27.45 -10.33 1.20
C VAL A 152 26.65 -11.61 1.35
N PHE A 153 25.56 -11.54 2.10
CA PHE A 153 24.73 -12.68 2.44
C PHE A 153 23.55 -12.76 1.48
N TYR A 154 23.35 -13.96 0.95
CA TYR A 154 22.20 -14.34 0.17
C TYR A 154 21.45 -15.44 0.90
N SER A 155 20.13 -15.48 0.78
CA SER A 155 19.37 -16.66 1.20
C SER A 155 18.37 -17.09 0.14
N LYS A 156 18.06 -18.39 0.13
CA LYS A 156 16.78 -18.87 -0.42
C LYS A 156 15.62 -18.28 0.40
N PRO A 157 14.35 -18.42 -0.01
CA PRO A 157 13.18 -18.05 0.81
C PRO A 157 13.02 -18.96 2.07
N TYR A 158 14.06 -19.04 2.89
CA TYR A 158 14.14 -19.75 4.18
C TYR A 158 13.15 -19.16 5.19
N PHE A 159 13.04 -17.83 5.21
CA PHE A 159 12.19 -17.10 6.15
C PHE A 159 10.69 -17.38 5.96
N GLU A 160 10.23 -17.70 4.74
CA GLU A 160 8.83 -18.09 4.51
C GLU A 160 8.45 -19.36 5.29
N LYS A 161 9.29 -20.39 5.22
CA LYS A 161 9.02 -21.69 5.85
C LYS A 161 9.04 -21.62 7.37
N GLU A 162 9.94 -20.84 7.94
CA GLU A 162 9.99 -20.62 9.39
C GLU A 162 8.84 -19.73 9.85
N PHE A 163 8.47 -18.70 9.08
CA PHE A 163 7.33 -17.84 9.39
C PHE A 163 6.02 -18.64 9.47
N ILE A 164 5.80 -19.56 8.52
CA ILE A 164 4.64 -20.47 8.52
C ILE A 164 4.51 -21.25 9.83
N LYS A 165 5.62 -21.62 10.49
CA LYS A 165 5.59 -22.34 11.78
C LYS A 165 5.22 -21.44 12.95
N ASP A 166 5.53 -20.15 12.84
CA ASP A 166 5.25 -19.17 13.89
C ASP A 166 3.82 -18.62 13.80
N VAL A 167 3.23 -18.53 12.60
CA VAL A 167 1.88 -17.98 12.41
C VAL A 167 0.78 -18.66 13.25
N PRO A 168 0.71 -20.01 13.35
CA PRO A 168 -0.30 -20.66 14.18
C PRO A 168 -0.27 -20.22 15.65
N GLN A 169 0.90 -19.77 16.12
CA GLN A 169 1.14 -19.35 17.49
C GLN A 169 0.78 -17.88 17.74
N LEU A 170 0.41 -17.13 16.69
CA LEU A 170 -0.03 -15.74 16.83
C LEU A 170 -1.44 -15.70 17.44
N PRO A 171 -1.71 -14.75 18.33
CA PRO A 171 -3.07 -14.51 18.85
C PRO A 171 -4.03 -14.11 17.72
N ILE A 172 -5.30 -14.51 17.84
CA ILE A 172 -6.38 -14.09 16.95
C ILE A 172 -7.14 -12.93 17.59
N ILE A 173 -7.36 -11.86 16.84
CA ILE A 173 -8.30 -10.79 17.19
C ILE A 173 -9.48 -10.76 16.21
N GLU A 174 -10.66 -10.40 16.73
CA GLU A 174 -11.87 -10.27 15.94
C GLU A 174 -11.99 -8.87 15.33
N VAL A 175 -12.63 -8.82 14.16
CA VAL A 175 -13.16 -7.58 13.58
C VAL A 175 -14.55 -7.31 14.18
N PRO A 176 -14.96 -6.04 14.40
CA PRO A 176 -14.28 -4.81 14.02
C PRO A 176 -13.10 -4.45 14.94
N PHE A 177 -12.09 -3.80 14.35
CA PHE A 177 -10.87 -3.38 15.03
C PHE A 177 -10.54 -1.90 14.74
N ASN A 178 -9.93 -1.17 15.66
CA ASN A 178 -9.64 0.26 15.48
C ASN A 178 -8.39 0.73 16.22
N ALA A 179 -7.94 1.95 15.90
CA ALA A 179 -6.75 2.54 16.51
C ALA A 179 -6.81 2.61 18.05
N LYS A 180 -7.98 2.86 18.67
CA LYS A 180 -8.08 2.85 20.15
C LYS A 180 -7.81 1.46 20.72
N GLN A 181 -8.35 0.42 20.08
CA GLN A 181 -8.04 -0.95 20.46
C GLN A 181 -6.56 -1.25 20.27
N ALA A 182 -5.94 -0.76 19.18
CA ALA A 182 -4.51 -0.87 18.92
C ALA A 182 -3.64 -0.16 19.98
N TYR A 183 -3.98 1.06 20.40
CA TYR A 183 -3.28 1.76 21.48
C TYR A 183 -3.43 1.08 22.86
N VAL A 184 -4.54 0.36 23.05
CA VAL A 184 -4.80 -0.44 24.27
C VAL A 184 -4.14 -1.83 24.17
N LEU A 185 -3.51 -2.18 23.04
CA LEU A 185 -2.59 -3.33 22.93
C LEU A 185 -1.28 -3.02 23.68
N ASP A 186 -1.38 -2.61 24.93
CA ASP A 186 -0.22 -2.48 25.80
C ASP A 186 0.23 -3.89 26.19
N ARG A 187 1.26 -4.35 25.49
CA ARG A 187 2.30 -5.32 25.90
C ARG A 187 1.82 -6.42 26.88
N ASP A 188 1.46 -7.58 26.32
CA ASP A 188 1.56 -8.95 26.91
C ASP A 188 0.36 -9.88 26.58
N ARG A 189 -0.78 -9.39 26.08
CA ARG A 189 -2.00 -10.23 25.96
C ARG A 189 -2.46 -10.57 24.56
N MET A 190 -2.22 -9.72 23.55
CA MET A 190 -2.89 -9.86 22.25
C MET A 190 -1.97 -9.71 21.03
N SER A 191 -0.68 -9.46 21.20
CA SER A 191 0.33 -9.59 20.15
C SER A 191 1.48 -10.45 20.66
N LYS A 192 2.11 -11.20 19.75
CA LYS A 192 3.25 -12.06 20.07
C LYS A 192 4.49 -11.52 19.37
N GLN A 193 5.61 -11.48 20.08
CA GLN A 193 6.88 -11.13 19.46
C GLN A 193 7.20 -12.17 18.38
N ILE A 194 7.42 -11.66 17.17
CA ILE A 194 7.85 -12.40 16.02
C ILE A 194 9.36 -12.19 15.88
N SER A 195 10.06 -13.22 15.40
CA SER A 195 11.51 -13.12 15.26
C SER A 195 11.90 -11.96 14.34
N LEU A 196 12.86 -11.15 14.80
CA LEU A 196 13.42 -10.02 14.07
C LEU A 196 14.01 -10.43 12.70
N HIS A 197 14.34 -11.71 12.54
CA HIS A 197 14.89 -12.29 11.32
C HIS A 197 13.92 -12.25 10.13
N PHE A 198 12.62 -12.07 10.37
CA PHE A 198 11.63 -11.97 9.30
C PHE A 198 11.57 -10.59 8.62
N LYS A 199 12.37 -9.59 9.04
CA LYS A 199 12.40 -8.25 8.42
C LYS A 199 12.45 -8.27 6.90
N ASN A 200 13.38 -9.02 6.31
CA ASN A 200 13.56 -9.06 4.85
C ASN A 200 12.34 -9.69 4.16
N PHE A 201 11.78 -10.74 4.75
CA PHE A 201 10.56 -11.39 4.24
C PHE A 201 9.35 -10.46 4.31
N LEU A 202 9.27 -9.63 5.36
CA LEU A 202 8.23 -8.62 5.53
C LEU A 202 8.53 -7.31 4.80
N ASP A 203 9.67 -7.20 4.10
CA ASP A 203 10.13 -5.97 3.46
C ASP A 203 10.17 -4.78 4.46
N LEU A 204 10.84 -5.01 5.59
CA LEU A 204 11.05 -4.03 6.66
C LEU A 204 12.49 -3.49 6.65
N PRO A 205 12.70 -2.19 6.89
CA PRO A 205 14.03 -1.60 7.02
C PRO A 205 14.87 -2.21 8.15
N TRP A 206 16.19 -2.10 8.00
CA TRP A 206 17.19 -2.58 8.97
C TRP A 206 17.02 -1.99 10.37
N SER A 207 16.57 -0.73 10.44
CA SER A 207 16.33 0.04 11.68
C SER A 207 15.16 -0.46 12.53
N ALA A 208 14.42 -1.48 12.08
CA ALA A 208 13.45 -2.15 12.94
C ALA A 208 14.19 -2.85 14.09
N THR A 209 13.70 -2.77 15.31
CA THR A 209 14.32 -3.35 16.50
C THR A 209 13.51 -4.51 17.05
N ASP A 210 12.19 -4.42 16.97
CA ASP A 210 11.27 -5.48 17.37
C ASP A 210 10.09 -5.59 16.41
N ILE A 211 9.55 -6.79 16.27
CA ILE A 211 8.38 -7.08 15.46
C ILE A 211 7.39 -7.86 16.33
N TYR A 212 6.13 -7.42 16.34
CA TYR A 212 5.04 -8.11 17.01
C TYR A 212 3.92 -8.37 16.02
N GLY A 213 3.25 -9.52 16.13
CA GLY A 213 2.15 -9.84 15.23
C GLY A 213 0.94 -10.45 15.91
N THR A 214 -0.19 -10.24 15.25
CA THR A 214 -1.52 -10.71 15.63
C THR A 214 -2.30 -11.02 14.35
N LYS A 215 -2.97 -12.16 14.28
CA LYS A 215 -3.81 -12.51 13.12
C LYS A 215 -5.25 -12.04 13.32
N PHE A 216 -5.89 -11.69 12.22
CA PHE A 216 -7.35 -11.63 12.18
C PHE A 216 -7.90 -12.98 11.68
N SER A 217 -9.23 -13.15 11.74
CA SER A 217 -9.89 -14.22 10.99
C SER A 217 -9.53 -14.14 9.50
N PRO A 218 -9.42 -15.26 8.78
CA PRO A 218 -9.22 -15.23 7.33
C PRO A 218 -10.38 -14.52 6.61
N ILE A 219 -10.06 -13.69 5.61
CA ILE A 219 -11.07 -13.06 4.74
C ILE A 219 -11.70 -14.11 3.83
N SER A 220 -10.89 -15.06 3.38
CA SER A 220 -11.28 -16.22 2.57
C SER A 220 -10.33 -17.38 2.84
N SER A 221 -10.53 -18.52 2.17
CA SER A 221 -9.61 -19.66 2.26
C SER A 221 -8.19 -19.37 1.74
N ILE A 222 -7.99 -18.25 1.05
CA ILE A 222 -6.73 -17.89 0.39
C ILE A 222 -6.13 -16.57 0.87
N ILE A 223 -6.81 -15.80 1.73
CA ILE A 223 -6.34 -14.49 2.20
C ILE A 223 -6.34 -14.46 3.73
N ASN A 224 -5.13 -14.40 4.29
CA ASN A 224 -4.84 -14.41 5.71
C ASN A 224 -4.30 -13.04 6.16
N PRO A 225 -5.14 -12.18 6.77
CA PRO A 225 -4.72 -10.90 7.31
C PRO A 225 -3.94 -11.04 8.64
N ILE A 226 -2.78 -10.37 8.73
CA ILE A 226 -1.98 -10.28 9.96
C ILE A 226 -1.64 -8.81 10.22
N PHE A 227 -1.95 -8.32 11.41
CA PHE A 227 -1.51 -7.03 11.93
C PHE A 227 -0.10 -7.17 12.48
N ILE A 228 0.83 -6.33 12.03
CA ILE A 228 2.23 -6.35 12.43
C ILE A 228 2.63 -4.97 12.94
N ASP A 229 3.06 -4.91 14.20
CA ASP A 229 3.67 -3.74 14.80
C ASP A 229 5.19 -3.86 14.71
N VAL A 230 5.85 -2.79 14.29
CA VAL A 230 7.29 -2.71 14.11
C VAL A 230 7.81 -1.56 14.96
N PHE A 231 8.70 -1.87 15.90
CA PHE A 231 9.39 -0.86 16.68
C PHE A 231 10.71 -0.49 15.99
N TRP A 232 11.09 0.78 16.07
CA TRP A 232 12.30 1.32 15.47
C TRP A 232 13.36 1.65 16.51
N ASP A 233 14.60 1.89 16.08
CA ASP A 233 15.70 2.35 16.95
C ASP A 233 15.35 3.64 17.73
N SER A 234 14.44 4.47 17.20
CA SER A 234 13.92 5.66 17.90
C SER A 234 13.03 5.34 19.11
N GLY A 235 12.61 4.09 19.27
CA GLY A 235 11.63 3.64 20.26
C GLY A 235 10.17 3.81 19.81
N GLU A 236 9.95 4.35 18.61
CA GLU A 236 8.62 4.53 18.03
C GLU A 236 8.13 3.27 17.33
N ALA A 237 6.82 3.19 17.08
CA ALA A 237 6.19 2.04 16.44
C ALA A 237 5.35 2.43 15.23
N ASP A 238 5.49 1.64 14.17
CA ASP A 238 4.59 1.63 13.02
C ASP A 238 3.74 0.36 13.03
N SER A 239 2.50 0.46 12.58
CA SER A 239 1.62 -0.70 12.44
C SER A 239 1.23 -0.90 10.99
N PHE A 240 1.22 -2.15 10.55
CA PHE A 240 0.88 -2.55 9.19
C PHE A 240 -0.17 -3.66 9.21
N LEU A 241 -1.07 -3.64 8.22
CA LEU A 241 -1.93 -4.78 7.91
C LEU A 241 -1.38 -5.49 6.68
N TYR A 242 -0.86 -6.70 6.88
CA TYR A 242 -0.37 -7.56 5.81
C TYR A 242 -1.46 -8.52 5.35
N LEU A 243 -1.55 -8.75 4.04
CA LEU A 243 -2.34 -9.82 3.44
C LEU A 243 -1.41 -10.92 2.99
N PHE A 244 -1.64 -12.13 3.50
CA PHE A 244 -0.88 -13.32 3.14
C PHE A 244 -1.72 -14.31 2.34
N SER A 245 -1.09 -15.08 1.46
CA SER A 245 -1.73 -16.20 0.77
C SER A 245 -2.01 -17.37 1.72
N SER A 246 -2.62 -18.46 1.21
CA SER A 246 -2.78 -19.71 1.98
C SER A 246 -1.45 -20.32 2.44
N ASP A 247 -0.39 -20.12 1.65
CA ASP A 247 0.96 -20.61 1.94
C ASP A 247 1.84 -19.53 2.58
N TYR A 248 1.21 -18.46 3.09
CA TYR A 248 1.85 -17.33 3.75
C TYR A 248 2.89 -16.58 2.93
N LYS A 249 2.71 -16.47 1.61
CA LYS A 249 3.42 -15.47 0.81
C LYS A 249 2.79 -14.09 1.01
N VAL A 250 3.60 -13.05 1.14
CA VAL A 250 3.11 -11.66 1.21
C VAL A 250 2.42 -11.33 -0.12
N LEU A 251 1.12 -10.98 -0.06
CA LEU A 251 0.34 -10.54 -1.22
C LEU A 251 0.33 -9.01 -1.33
N ASP A 252 0.14 -8.34 -0.20
CA ASP A 252 0.08 -6.87 -0.11
C ASP A 252 0.26 -6.42 1.35
N LYS A 253 0.59 -5.14 1.56
CA LYS A 253 0.68 -4.53 2.90
C LYS A 253 0.16 -3.10 2.90
N LEU A 254 -0.49 -2.72 3.99
CA LEU A 254 -1.04 -1.38 4.19
C LEU A 254 -0.53 -0.76 5.49
N LEU A 255 0.09 0.42 5.43
CA LEU A 255 0.52 1.16 6.63
C LEU A 255 -0.68 1.67 7.42
N MET A 256 -0.96 1.09 8.58
CA MET A 256 -2.11 1.46 9.40
C MET A 256 -1.80 2.59 10.39
N PHE A 257 -0.56 2.67 10.88
CA PHE A 257 -0.14 3.64 11.91
C PHE A 257 1.36 3.97 11.83
N ASN A 258 1.76 5.22 12.14
CA ASN A 258 3.15 5.69 12.28
C ASN A 258 3.23 6.93 13.22
N TYR A 259 4.33 7.08 13.97
CA TYR A 259 4.53 8.14 14.99
C TYR A 259 5.38 9.36 14.54
N ILE A 260 6.42 9.21 13.69
CA ILE A 260 7.27 10.31 13.20
C ILE A 260 6.51 11.12 12.13
N THR A 261 6.40 12.45 12.32
CA THR A 261 5.68 13.34 11.41
C THR A 261 6.51 14.54 10.97
N THR A 262 6.58 14.80 9.67
CA THR A 262 6.75 16.16 9.15
C THR A 262 5.51 16.53 8.35
N THR A 263 5.07 17.79 8.47
CA THR A 263 3.78 18.23 7.94
C THR A 263 3.90 18.80 6.54
N ARG A 264 2.78 18.78 5.80
CA ARG A 264 2.63 19.57 4.58
C ARG A 264 2.85 21.05 4.94
N GLY A 265 3.87 21.68 4.36
CA GLY A 265 4.28 23.05 4.70
C GLY A 265 5.31 23.16 5.84
N GLY A 266 5.79 22.04 6.39
CA GLY A 266 6.92 22.00 7.31
C GLY A 266 8.23 22.39 6.62
N PRO A 267 9.29 22.74 7.39
CA PRO A 267 10.55 23.27 6.86
C PRO A 267 11.37 22.32 5.96
N GLY A 268 10.87 21.09 5.69
CA GLY A 268 11.53 20.06 4.88
C GLY A 268 11.09 19.96 3.42
N GLY A 269 10.01 20.64 3.01
CA GLY A 269 9.57 20.68 1.60
C GLY A 269 8.98 19.38 1.05
N ASP A 270 8.02 19.51 0.13
CA ASP A 270 7.47 18.49 -0.76
C ASP A 270 6.41 17.49 -0.26
N GLY A 271 5.95 17.59 1.00
CA GLY A 271 4.65 17.02 1.38
C GLY A 271 4.46 15.54 1.02
N GLN A 272 5.48 14.71 1.25
CA GLN A 272 5.35 13.26 1.13
C GLN A 272 4.26 12.77 2.09
N ALA A 273 3.52 11.70 1.72
CA ALA A 273 2.44 11.17 2.55
C ALA A 273 2.96 10.65 3.90
N VAL A 274 2.33 11.05 5.02
CA VAL A 274 2.86 10.85 6.38
C VAL A 274 1.82 10.20 7.30
N GLY A 275 1.63 8.89 7.27
CA GLY A 275 1.10 8.08 8.40
C GLY A 275 -0.30 8.39 8.99
N TYR A 276 -1.14 7.37 9.03
CA TYR A 276 -2.49 7.43 9.60
C TYR A 276 -2.49 7.33 11.13
N ARG A 277 -3.11 8.27 11.86
CA ARG A 277 -3.23 8.20 13.34
C ARG A 277 -4.51 7.52 13.81
N TYR A 278 -5.51 7.47 12.96
CA TYR A 278 -6.79 6.85 13.28
C TYR A 278 -7.14 5.89 12.16
N PHE A 279 -7.56 4.69 12.52
CA PHE A 279 -8.06 3.75 11.55
C PHE A 279 -9.15 2.87 12.16
N THR A 280 -9.98 2.31 11.29
CA THR A 280 -10.96 1.28 11.63
C THR A 280 -10.95 0.19 10.56
N ILE A 281 -11.20 -1.04 10.97
CA ILE A 281 -11.41 -2.21 10.13
C ILE A 281 -12.75 -2.77 10.56
N ASP A 282 -13.72 -2.81 9.65
CA ASP A 282 -15.04 -3.36 9.96
C ASP A 282 -15.05 -4.90 9.82
N LYS A 283 -16.22 -5.51 10.10
CA LYS A 283 -16.41 -6.96 9.97
C LYS A 283 -16.27 -7.51 8.54
N ASN A 284 -16.35 -6.65 7.53
CA ASN A 284 -16.22 -6.99 6.11
C ASN A 284 -14.83 -6.61 5.57
N TYR A 285 -13.89 -6.23 6.45
CA TYR A 285 -12.56 -5.74 6.07
C TYR A 285 -12.62 -4.51 5.17
N PHE A 286 -13.66 -3.70 5.31
CA PHE A 286 -13.63 -2.32 4.90
C PHE A 286 -12.75 -1.56 5.88
N ILE A 287 -11.73 -0.90 5.35
CA ILE A 287 -10.71 -0.23 6.12
C ILE A 287 -10.84 1.26 5.88
N GLU A 288 -10.93 2.03 6.95
CA GLU A 288 -10.84 3.48 6.88
C GLU A 288 -9.60 3.91 7.64
N ARG A 289 -8.76 4.72 7.00
CA ARG A 289 -7.63 5.36 7.65
C ARG A 289 -7.82 6.88 7.58
N ARG A 290 -7.52 7.57 8.68
CA ARG A 290 -7.68 9.02 8.85
C ARG A 290 -6.39 9.63 9.38
N GLN A 291 -6.03 10.79 8.85
CA GLN A 291 -4.88 11.57 9.24
C GLN A 291 -5.29 13.03 9.43
N ARG A 292 -4.83 13.68 10.49
CA ARG A 292 -5.00 15.12 10.71
C ARG A 292 -3.65 15.82 10.60
N PHE A 293 -3.59 16.91 9.83
CA PHE A 293 -2.40 17.73 9.61
C PHE A 293 -2.35 18.93 10.58
N GLU A 294 -1.21 19.63 10.63
CA GLU A 294 -1.00 20.81 11.50
C GLU A 294 -1.88 22.01 11.14
N ASP A 295 -2.22 22.17 9.86
CA ASP A 295 -3.20 23.16 9.38
C ASP A 295 -4.66 22.76 9.70
N GLU A 296 -4.81 21.63 10.41
CA GLU A 296 -6.03 20.97 10.81
C GLU A 296 -6.82 20.30 9.69
N THR A 297 -6.28 20.27 8.47
CA THR A 297 -6.88 19.48 7.39
C THR A 297 -6.86 17.99 7.75
N MET A 298 -7.77 17.23 7.14
CA MET A 298 -7.89 15.80 7.38
C MET A 298 -7.89 15.05 6.06
N GLU A 299 -7.06 14.02 5.97
CA GLU A 299 -7.12 13.02 4.92
C GLU A 299 -7.87 11.80 5.44
N ILE A 300 -8.78 11.29 4.61
CA ILE A 300 -9.53 10.07 4.88
C ILE A 300 -9.42 9.19 3.64
N GLN A 301 -8.94 7.97 3.83
CA GLN A 301 -8.85 6.96 2.80
C GLN A 301 -9.66 5.74 3.17
N HIS A 302 -10.32 5.16 2.18
CA HIS A 302 -11.07 3.92 2.29
C HIS A 302 -10.37 2.83 1.50
N PHE A 303 -10.28 1.62 2.03
CA PHE A 303 -9.74 0.46 1.34
C PHE A 303 -10.68 -0.72 1.47
N GLN A 304 -10.70 -1.55 0.44
CA GLN A 304 -11.30 -2.87 0.46
C GLN A 304 -10.30 -3.91 -0.01
N VAL A 305 -10.36 -5.10 0.58
CA VAL A 305 -9.54 -6.22 0.12
C VAL A 305 -10.20 -6.89 -1.08
N THR A 306 -9.47 -6.98 -2.18
CA THR A 306 -9.88 -7.68 -3.40
C THR A 306 -9.82 -9.21 -3.22
N ASN A 307 -10.51 -9.95 -4.09
CA ASN A 307 -10.44 -11.42 -4.12
C ASN A 307 -9.03 -11.99 -4.42
N LYS A 308 -8.11 -11.15 -4.92
CA LYS A 308 -6.70 -11.48 -5.17
C LYS A 308 -5.79 -11.16 -3.98
N GLY A 309 -6.34 -10.63 -2.88
CA GLY A 309 -5.56 -10.27 -1.70
C GLY A 309 -4.75 -8.99 -1.86
N LYS A 310 -5.26 -8.03 -2.63
CA LYS A 310 -4.72 -6.67 -2.71
C LYS A 310 -5.63 -5.66 -2.01
N PHE A 311 -5.04 -4.63 -1.42
CA PHE A 311 -5.77 -3.45 -0.99
C PHE A 311 -6.13 -2.59 -2.19
N GLN A 312 -7.41 -2.38 -2.40
CA GLN A 312 -7.91 -1.43 -3.38
C GLN A 312 -8.38 -0.20 -2.63
N GLU A 313 -7.77 0.96 -2.91
CA GLU A 313 -8.29 2.23 -2.44
C GLU A 313 -9.66 2.43 -3.08
N LEU A 314 -10.66 2.59 -2.23
CA LEU A 314 -11.99 2.99 -2.63
C LEU A 314 -12.03 4.50 -2.61
N PRO A 315 -12.65 5.11 -3.61
CA PRO A 315 -12.82 6.53 -3.58
C PRO A 315 -13.70 6.94 -2.39
N THR A 316 -13.34 8.04 -1.74
CA THR A 316 -14.06 8.50 -0.56
C THR A 316 -15.43 9.02 -0.99
N THR A 317 -16.49 8.23 -0.75
CA THR A 317 -17.86 8.72 -0.85
C THR A 317 -18.10 9.60 0.37
N SER A 318 -17.99 10.92 0.20
CA SER A 318 -18.15 11.83 1.32
C SER A 318 -19.57 11.79 1.87
N ASN A 319 -19.75 11.03 2.95
CA ASN A 319 -20.81 11.30 3.91
C ASN A 319 -20.43 12.57 4.69
N CYS A 320 -21.41 13.34 5.15
CA CYS A 320 -21.08 14.51 5.96
C CYS A 320 -20.45 14.05 7.28
N TYR A 321 -19.17 14.36 7.51
CA TYR A 321 -18.44 14.05 8.74
C TYR A 321 -18.77 15.05 9.84
N ARG A 322 -20.03 15.00 10.31
CA ARG A 322 -20.58 15.93 11.31
C ARG A 322 -19.79 15.94 12.62
N GLU A 323 -19.15 14.82 12.99
CA GLU A 323 -18.33 14.73 14.21
C GLU A 323 -17.13 15.70 14.23
N PHE A 324 -16.69 16.19 13.06
CA PHE A 324 -15.56 17.11 12.94
C PHE A 324 -15.99 18.57 12.72
N ALA A 325 -17.30 18.86 12.73
CA ALA A 325 -17.86 20.18 12.45
C ALA A 325 -17.78 21.16 13.66
N ILE A 326 -17.46 20.67 14.85
CA ILE A 326 -17.43 21.51 16.07
C ILE A 326 -16.11 22.29 16.12
N LYS A 327 -16.10 23.47 15.50
CA LYS A 327 -14.97 24.41 15.56
C LYS A 327 -15.07 25.28 16.81
N ASP A 328 -14.23 25.02 17.81
CA ASP A 328 -13.88 26.07 18.76
C ASP A 328 -13.00 27.11 18.05
N LYS A 329 -13.55 28.30 17.82
CA LYS A 329 -12.87 29.40 17.11
C LYS A 329 -11.62 29.93 17.83
N SER A 330 -11.42 29.59 19.10
CA SER A 330 -10.22 29.94 19.86
C SER A 330 -9.09 28.92 19.71
N GLN A 331 -9.38 27.75 19.15
CA GLN A 331 -8.44 26.62 19.04
C GLN A 331 -8.25 26.10 17.62
N HIS A 332 -9.14 26.46 16.68
CA HIS A 332 -9.20 25.87 15.34
C HIS A 332 -9.07 26.87 14.20
N SER A 333 -8.27 26.54 13.19
CA SER A 333 -8.04 27.31 11.96
C SER A 333 -9.29 27.37 11.07
N ALA A 334 -9.39 28.40 10.22
CA ALA A 334 -10.46 28.53 9.24
C ALA A 334 -10.39 27.45 8.13
N GLN A 335 -9.21 26.86 7.90
CA GLN A 335 -8.88 25.93 6.81
C GLN A 335 -9.10 24.45 7.16
N SER A 336 -9.64 24.18 8.35
CA SER A 336 -9.71 22.89 9.04
C SER A 336 -10.44 21.71 8.36
N LEU A 337 -10.82 21.78 7.07
CA LEU A 337 -11.15 20.58 6.29
C LEU A 337 -11.22 20.86 4.78
N LEU A 338 -10.17 20.49 4.05
CA LEU A 338 -10.18 20.34 2.60
C LEU A 338 -9.81 18.89 2.29
N LEU A 339 -10.79 18.04 1.92
CA LEU A 339 -10.44 16.86 1.12
C LEU A 339 -9.93 17.39 -0.22
N THR A 340 -8.82 16.86 -0.72
CA THR A 340 -8.31 17.33 -2.02
C THR A 340 -9.36 17.06 -3.10
N SER A 341 -9.40 17.89 -4.14
CA SER A 341 -10.34 17.74 -5.26
C SER A 341 -10.27 16.36 -5.94
N ASN A 342 -9.20 15.61 -5.74
CA ASN A 342 -8.99 14.29 -6.34
C ASN A 342 -9.55 13.14 -5.49
N GLN A 343 -10.02 13.40 -4.26
CA GLN A 343 -10.34 12.34 -3.28
C GLN A 343 -11.84 12.04 -3.13
N ALA A 344 -12.74 12.87 -3.66
CA ALA A 344 -14.17 12.68 -3.47
C ALA A 344 -14.87 12.21 -4.75
N ASN A 345 -15.73 11.21 -4.66
CA ASN A 345 -16.53 10.77 -5.82
C ASN A 345 -17.86 11.48 -5.96
N ASN A 346 -18.40 11.92 -4.83
CA ASN A 346 -19.76 12.44 -4.75
C ASN A 346 -19.78 13.97 -4.59
N TYR A 347 -18.61 14.62 -4.60
CA TYR A 347 -18.57 16.07 -4.62
C TYR A 347 -19.05 16.59 -5.97
N LEU A 348 -19.59 17.79 -5.97
CA LEU A 348 -19.99 18.46 -7.18
C LEU A 348 -18.81 19.29 -7.70
N ARG A 349 -18.41 19.04 -8.95
CA ARG A 349 -17.42 19.83 -9.66
C ARG A 349 -18.06 21.08 -10.22
N PHE A 350 -17.38 22.20 -10.04
CA PHE A 350 -17.73 23.46 -10.69
C PHE A 350 -17.58 23.32 -12.22
N ASP A 351 -18.63 23.69 -12.93
CA ASP A 351 -18.69 23.63 -14.39
C ASP A 351 -19.02 25.03 -14.94
N GLY A 352 -17.97 25.82 -15.21
CA GLY A 352 -18.02 26.98 -16.11
C GLY A 352 -18.64 28.30 -15.63
N GLY A 353 -18.85 28.54 -14.34
CA GLY A 353 -19.40 29.81 -13.82
C GLY A 353 -18.41 30.98 -13.66
N ARG A 354 -18.88 32.12 -13.14
CA ARG A 354 -18.04 33.28 -12.73
C ARG A 354 -18.30 33.66 -11.27
N LEU A 355 -17.65 33.01 -10.29
CA LEU A 355 -17.80 33.36 -8.87
C LEU A 355 -16.65 32.83 -8.00
N ASP A 356 -15.58 33.61 -7.84
CA ASP A 356 -14.40 33.28 -7.01
C ASP A 356 -14.75 32.92 -5.56
N ALA A 357 -15.86 33.46 -5.03
CA ALA A 357 -16.31 33.24 -3.65
C ALA A 357 -16.96 31.86 -3.41
N LEU A 358 -17.29 31.11 -4.46
CA LEU A 358 -17.80 29.74 -4.37
C LEU A 358 -16.70 28.69 -4.60
N ASP A 359 -15.53 29.08 -5.10
CA ASP A 359 -14.39 28.17 -5.34
C ASP A 359 -13.86 27.56 -4.03
N ASP A 360 -14.03 28.27 -2.91
CA ASP A 360 -13.63 27.82 -1.57
C ASP A 360 -14.68 26.88 -0.90
N VAL A 361 -15.82 26.62 -1.56
CA VAL A 361 -16.90 25.80 -1.00
C VAL A 361 -16.99 24.46 -1.71
N THR A 362 -16.75 23.37 -0.97
CA THR A 362 -16.98 22.02 -1.51
C THR A 362 -18.39 21.56 -1.19
N LEU A 363 -19.11 21.11 -2.21
CA LEU A 363 -20.48 20.61 -2.08
C LEU A 363 -20.53 19.12 -2.39
N THR A 364 -21.20 18.34 -1.55
CA THR A 364 -21.59 16.95 -1.87
C THR A 364 -23.10 16.90 -1.84
N PHE A 365 -23.73 16.45 -2.92
CA PHE A 365 -25.18 16.31 -2.96
C PHE A 365 -25.58 14.87 -3.20
N ASN A 366 -26.32 14.28 -2.25
CA ASN A 366 -26.91 12.96 -2.39
C ASN A 366 -28.43 13.10 -2.55
N PRO A 367 -28.96 13.00 -3.78
CA PRO A 367 -30.38 13.19 -4.05
C PRO A 367 -31.25 12.09 -3.43
N ASN A 368 -30.73 10.85 -3.34
CA ASN A 368 -31.46 9.72 -2.77
C ASN A 368 -31.64 9.87 -1.26
N GLU A 369 -30.60 10.34 -0.57
CA GLU A 369 -30.62 10.63 0.87
C GLU A 369 -31.18 12.00 1.20
N LYS A 370 -31.54 12.79 0.17
CA LYS A 370 -32.05 14.17 0.32
C LYS A 370 -31.16 15.01 1.24
N THR A 371 -29.85 14.91 1.06
CA THR A 371 -28.85 15.58 1.91
C THR A 371 -27.84 16.32 1.06
N LEU A 372 -27.61 17.59 1.38
CA LEU A 372 -26.52 18.41 0.87
C LEU A 372 -25.48 18.59 1.98
N CYS A 373 -24.27 18.10 1.77
CA CYS A 373 -23.12 18.41 2.62
C CYS A 373 -22.39 19.63 2.07
N VAL A 374 -22.12 20.61 2.93
CA VAL A 374 -21.24 21.75 2.65
C VAL A 374 -19.95 21.57 3.43
N ASN A 375 -18.83 21.69 2.73
CA ASN A 375 -17.47 21.51 3.24
C ASN A 375 -17.31 20.24 4.06
N TYR A 376 -18.05 19.19 3.69
CA TYR A 376 -18.07 17.88 4.34
C TYR A 376 -18.51 17.87 5.81
N GLN A 377 -18.86 19.01 6.41
CA GLN A 377 -19.11 19.16 7.84
C GLN A 377 -20.57 19.45 8.15
N GLN A 378 -21.21 20.25 7.28
CA GLN A 378 -22.54 20.75 7.52
C GLN A 378 -23.51 20.05 6.59
N ALA A 379 -24.28 19.15 7.17
CA ALA A 379 -25.33 18.45 6.45
C ALA A 379 -26.63 19.25 6.55
N TYR A 380 -27.22 19.51 5.39
CA TYR A 380 -28.51 20.13 5.26
C TYR A 380 -29.48 19.15 4.63
N SER A 381 -30.64 18.98 5.26
CA SER A 381 -31.74 18.27 4.63
C SER A 381 -32.24 19.06 3.44
N VAL A 382 -32.61 18.37 2.37
CA VAL A 382 -33.23 18.99 1.21
C VAL A 382 -34.62 18.43 0.93
N THR A 383 -35.47 19.26 0.35
CA THR A 383 -36.75 18.83 -0.19
C THR A 383 -36.82 19.17 -1.67
N PHE A 384 -37.37 18.26 -2.47
CA PHE A 384 -37.56 18.46 -3.89
C PHE A 384 -38.94 19.08 -4.17
N GLY A 385 -38.98 20.04 -5.07
CA GLY A 385 -40.20 20.66 -5.57
C GLY A 385 -40.17 20.82 -7.07
N LYS A 386 -41.34 21.04 -7.65
CA LYS A 386 -41.53 21.41 -9.05
C LYS A 386 -42.28 22.73 -9.10
N ALA A 387 -41.90 23.59 -10.03
CA ALA A 387 -42.53 24.88 -10.21
C ALA A 387 -42.59 25.25 -11.68
N ASN A 388 -43.62 26.01 -12.06
CA ASN A 388 -43.59 26.73 -13.32
C ASN A 388 -42.41 27.71 -13.28
N SER A 389 -41.54 27.63 -14.30
CA SER A 389 -40.27 28.34 -14.28
C SER A 389 -40.44 29.85 -14.24
N LYS A 390 -41.42 30.39 -14.97
CA LYS A 390 -41.74 31.82 -14.97
C LYS A 390 -42.13 32.31 -13.56
N GLN A 391 -42.93 31.53 -12.84
CA GLN A 391 -43.30 31.83 -11.45
C GLN A 391 -42.12 31.70 -10.48
N PHE A 392 -41.25 30.71 -10.69
CA PHE A 392 -40.10 30.45 -9.82
C PHE A 392 -39.10 31.62 -9.77
N PHE A 393 -38.79 32.20 -10.93
CA PHE A 393 -37.91 33.37 -11.01
C PHE A 393 -38.63 34.69 -10.65
N GLY A 394 -39.95 34.77 -10.83
CA GLY A 394 -40.76 35.93 -10.43
C GLY A 394 -40.46 37.23 -11.20
N ASN A 395 -39.58 37.18 -12.21
CA ASN A 395 -39.13 38.29 -13.02
C ASN A 395 -38.90 37.80 -14.46
N ASP A 396 -39.56 38.44 -15.43
CA ASP A 396 -39.53 38.03 -16.84
C ASP A 396 -38.13 38.14 -17.47
N GLU A 397 -37.34 39.13 -17.08
CA GLU A 397 -35.96 39.31 -17.57
C GLU A 397 -35.03 38.22 -17.03
N LEU A 398 -35.11 37.92 -15.72
CA LEU A 398 -34.35 36.84 -15.10
C LEU A 398 -34.74 35.47 -15.66
N TYR A 399 -36.04 35.25 -15.88
CA TYR A 399 -36.55 34.02 -16.49
C TYR A 399 -35.99 33.80 -17.89
N GLN A 400 -36.03 34.82 -18.76
CA GLN A 400 -35.48 34.70 -20.13
C GLN A 400 -33.96 34.51 -20.12
N LYS A 401 -33.23 35.22 -19.26
CA LYS A 401 -31.78 35.08 -19.07
C LYS A 401 -31.41 33.64 -18.70
N HIS A 402 -32.08 33.07 -17.70
CA HIS A 402 -31.75 31.73 -17.24
C HIS A 402 -32.21 30.64 -18.22
N ILE A 403 -33.31 30.80 -18.96
CA ILE A 403 -33.63 29.88 -20.06
C ILE A 403 -32.45 29.78 -21.04
N ALA A 404 -31.85 30.91 -21.41
CA ALA A 404 -30.71 30.91 -22.31
C ALA A 404 -29.51 30.16 -21.72
N ASN A 405 -29.18 30.40 -20.44
CA ASN A 405 -28.08 29.72 -19.75
C ASN A 405 -28.30 28.19 -19.65
N PHE A 406 -29.51 27.74 -19.30
CA PHE A 406 -29.81 26.30 -19.20
C PHE A 406 -29.74 25.58 -20.55
N LYS A 407 -30.06 26.28 -21.65
CA LYS A 407 -29.90 25.73 -23.01
C LYS A 407 -28.44 25.46 -23.37
N GLU A 408 -27.48 26.17 -22.79
CA GLU A 408 -26.04 25.89 -22.99
C GLU A 408 -25.61 24.54 -22.38
N HIS A 409 -26.43 23.97 -21.48
CA HIS A 409 -26.24 22.65 -20.87
C HIS A 409 -27.22 21.60 -21.41
N ASP A 410 -27.87 21.84 -22.56
CA ASP A 410 -28.90 20.96 -23.13
C ASP A 410 -30.08 20.68 -22.18
N ILE A 411 -30.44 21.65 -21.33
CA ILE A 411 -31.56 21.55 -20.39
C ILE A 411 -32.65 22.56 -20.78
N ASP A 412 -33.88 22.07 -20.97
CA ASP A 412 -35.05 22.93 -21.19
C ASP A 412 -35.81 23.14 -19.88
N ILE A 413 -35.83 24.40 -19.42
CA ILE A 413 -36.59 24.84 -18.25
C ILE A 413 -37.75 25.78 -18.64
N SER A 414 -38.15 25.84 -19.91
CA SER A 414 -39.12 26.85 -20.38
C SER A 414 -40.48 26.75 -19.67
N ASP A 415 -40.96 25.54 -19.39
CA ASP A 415 -42.27 25.32 -18.78
C ASP A 415 -42.22 25.02 -17.28
N GLU A 416 -41.46 23.99 -16.89
CA GLU A 416 -41.34 23.50 -15.52
C GLU A 416 -39.87 23.25 -15.20
N LEU A 417 -39.49 23.51 -13.96
CA LEU A 417 -38.19 23.13 -13.40
C LEU A 417 -38.35 22.33 -12.13
N THR A 418 -37.31 21.56 -11.80
CA THR A 418 -37.17 20.89 -10.49
C THR A 418 -36.19 21.68 -9.64
N TYR A 419 -36.61 22.05 -8.45
CA TYR A 419 -35.78 22.78 -7.49
C TYR A 419 -35.64 21.98 -6.19
N ILE A 420 -34.59 22.29 -5.45
CA ILE A 420 -34.40 21.84 -4.07
C ILE A 420 -34.55 23.02 -3.12
N THR A 421 -35.14 22.78 -1.96
CA THR A 421 -35.11 23.70 -0.82
C THR A 421 -34.20 23.11 0.23
N ILE A 422 -33.22 23.89 0.69
CA ILE A 422 -32.21 23.49 1.65
C ILE A 422 -32.60 24.02 3.03
N ASP A 423 -32.87 23.11 3.96
CA ASP A 423 -33.39 23.46 5.28
C ASP A 423 -32.30 24.07 6.17
N ASN A 424 -32.66 25.07 6.99
CA ASN A 424 -31.79 25.68 8.00
C ASN A 424 -30.44 26.23 7.49
N ILE A 425 -30.36 26.60 6.21
CA ILE A 425 -29.12 27.17 5.63
C ILE A 425 -28.96 28.69 5.83
N LYS A 426 -30.01 29.36 6.32
CA LYS A 426 -30.00 30.79 6.64
C LYS A 426 -28.83 31.05 7.60
N ASN A 427 -27.82 31.82 7.15
CA ASN A 427 -26.56 32.20 7.82
C ASN A 427 -25.28 31.50 7.31
N SER A 428 -25.36 30.62 6.30
CA SER A 428 -24.15 30.12 5.62
C SER A 428 -23.66 31.11 4.55
N LEU A 429 -22.40 30.98 4.12
CA LEU A 429 -21.91 31.73 2.96
C LEU A 429 -22.72 31.36 1.71
N LEU A 430 -23.07 30.08 1.56
CA LEU A 430 -23.83 29.54 0.44
C LEU A 430 -25.22 30.19 0.32
N SER A 431 -25.90 30.55 1.43
CA SER A 431 -27.24 31.13 1.37
C SER A 431 -27.32 32.46 0.63
N LYS A 432 -26.20 33.18 0.48
CA LYS A 432 -26.13 34.42 -0.31
C LYS A 432 -26.24 34.19 -1.82
N PHE A 433 -25.94 32.96 -2.26
CA PHE A 433 -25.94 32.56 -3.65
C PHE A 433 -27.19 31.75 -4.04
N LEU A 434 -28.07 31.43 -3.08
CA LEU A 434 -29.28 30.65 -3.34
C LEU A 434 -30.46 31.58 -3.64
N LEU A 435 -31.27 31.23 -4.64
CA LEU A 435 -32.56 31.89 -4.86
C LEU A 435 -33.42 31.78 -3.60
N HIS A 436 -34.12 32.86 -3.26
CA HIS A 436 -34.94 32.95 -2.04
C HIS A 436 -34.18 32.65 -0.73
N GLY A 437 -32.84 32.67 -0.78
CA GLY A 437 -31.93 32.43 0.34
C GLY A 437 -31.78 30.95 0.75
N ASN A 438 -32.45 30.02 0.07
CA ASN A 438 -32.39 28.60 0.40
C ASN A 438 -32.75 27.63 -0.74
N GLN A 439 -32.98 28.11 -1.97
CA GLN A 439 -33.36 27.27 -3.10
C GLN A 439 -32.28 27.23 -4.19
N ALA A 440 -32.12 26.05 -4.78
CA ALA A 440 -31.29 25.80 -5.95
C ALA A 440 -32.07 24.95 -6.96
N ILE A 441 -31.67 24.96 -8.23
CA ILE A 441 -32.31 24.14 -9.27
C ILE A 441 -31.53 22.82 -9.40
N TYR A 442 -32.21 21.68 -9.55
CA TYR A 442 -31.54 20.38 -9.72
C TYR A 442 -32.16 19.60 -10.88
N MET A 443 -31.40 19.44 -11.96
CA MET A 443 -31.84 18.79 -13.19
C MET A 443 -30.68 18.04 -13.85
N ASN A 444 -30.96 16.89 -14.48
CA ASN A 444 -29.96 16.06 -15.17
C ASN A 444 -28.70 15.76 -14.33
N ASN A 445 -28.89 15.44 -13.05
CA ASN A 445 -27.81 15.19 -12.08
C ASN A 445 -26.86 16.38 -11.85
N THR A 446 -27.29 17.59 -12.20
CA THR A 446 -26.55 18.84 -12.01
C THR A 446 -27.33 19.76 -11.08
N LEU A 447 -26.63 20.28 -10.09
CA LEU A 447 -27.12 21.32 -9.18
C LEU A 447 -26.75 22.69 -9.76
N PHE A 448 -27.71 23.58 -9.87
CA PHE A 448 -27.53 24.92 -10.40
C PHE A 448 -27.79 25.94 -9.31
N ILE A 449 -26.76 26.76 -9.06
CA ILE A 449 -26.82 27.91 -8.18
C ILE A 449 -26.95 29.14 -9.08
N VAL A 450 -28.14 29.75 -9.03
CA VAL A 450 -28.52 30.85 -9.93
C VAL A 450 -28.95 32.05 -9.11
N GLY A 451 -28.68 33.24 -9.63
CA GLY A 451 -29.16 34.49 -9.03
C GLY A 451 -29.36 35.56 -10.08
N GLU A 452 -29.37 36.82 -9.68
CA GLU A 452 -29.60 37.93 -10.61
C GLU A 452 -28.49 38.00 -11.68
N ASP A 453 -27.23 37.90 -11.26
CA ASP A 453 -26.06 38.09 -12.12
C ASP A 453 -25.11 36.90 -12.22
N TYR A 454 -25.48 35.75 -11.67
CA TYR A 454 -24.65 34.55 -11.71
C TYR A 454 -25.46 33.31 -12.08
N PHE A 455 -24.75 32.39 -12.73
CA PHE A 455 -25.22 31.08 -13.13
C PHE A 455 -24.04 30.14 -12.95
N VAL A 456 -24.17 29.19 -12.03
CA VAL A 456 -23.11 28.23 -11.72
C VAL A 456 -23.70 26.83 -11.73
N ALA A 457 -23.07 25.94 -12.49
CA ALA A 457 -23.41 24.53 -12.55
C ALA A 457 -22.43 23.71 -11.70
N TYR A 458 -22.98 22.74 -11.00
CA TYR A 458 -22.28 21.82 -10.13
C TYR A 458 -22.72 20.40 -10.45
N ARG A 459 -21.85 19.59 -11.06
CA ARG A 459 -22.18 18.22 -11.46
C ARG A 459 -21.34 17.21 -10.71
N GLN A 460 -21.90 16.02 -10.47
CA GLN A 460 -21.08 14.92 -9.99
C GLN A 460 -20.07 14.49 -11.06
N PRO A 461 -18.84 14.13 -10.69
CA PRO A 461 -17.88 13.61 -11.64
C PRO A 461 -18.33 12.25 -12.17
N THR A 462 -18.02 11.97 -13.44
CA THR A 462 -18.26 10.67 -14.04
C THR A 462 -17.24 9.64 -13.54
N VAL A 463 -17.57 8.36 -13.66
CA VAL A 463 -16.67 7.26 -13.26
C VAL A 463 -15.29 7.37 -13.93
N ASN A 464 -15.25 7.78 -15.21
CA ASN A 464 -14.00 7.94 -15.96
C ASN A 464 -13.18 9.15 -15.52
N GLU A 465 -13.82 10.16 -14.93
CA GLU A 465 -13.16 11.37 -14.41
C GLU A 465 -12.62 11.20 -12.98
N VAL A 466 -12.94 10.06 -12.36
CA VAL A 466 -12.63 9.69 -10.98
C VAL A 466 -11.54 8.61 -10.92
N ILE A 467 -11.43 7.78 -11.96
CA ILE A 467 -10.38 6.77 -12.04
C ILE A 467 -9.06 7.48 -12.31
N TYR A 468 -8.12 7.36 -11.38
CA TYR A 468 -6.72 7.71 -11.63
C TYR A 468 -6.25 6.96 -12.87
N GLU A 469 -5.59 7.66 -13.80
CA GLU A 469 -5.01 7.06 -15.00
C GLU A 469 -4.26 5.79 -14.58
N GLU A 470 -4.71 4.63 -15.09
CA GLU A 470 -3.85 3.45 -15.11
C GLU A 470 -2.60 3.90 -15.85
N MET A 471 -1.47 4.02 -15.14
CA MET A 471 -0.17 4.01 -15.78
C MET A 471 -0.01 2.63 -16.39
N THR A 472 -0.56 2.45 -17.60
CA THR A 472 -0.17 1.40 -18.51
C THR A 472 1.29 1.68 -18.83
N TYR A 473 2.19 0.97 -18.15
CA TYR A 473 3.53 0.78 -18.67
C TYR A 473 3.34 0.19 -20.07
N SER A 474 3.79 0.94 -21.07
CA SER A 474 3.88 0.42 -22.42
C SER A 474 4.74 -0.83 -22.36
N GLU A 475 4.11 -1.99 -22.53
CA GLU A 475 4.84 -3.15 -23.04
C GLU A 475 5.42 -2.68 -24.37
N SER A 476 6.74 -2.46 -24.37
CA SER A 476 7.49 -2.40 -25.60
C SER A 476 7.33 -3.77 -26.26
N ASN A 477 6.40 -3.83 -27.21
CA ASN A 477 6.37 -4.86 -28.22
C ASN A 477 7.74 -4.86 -28.91
N ASN A 478 8.60 -5.79 -28.51
CA ASN A 478 9.66 -6.26 -29.39
C ASN A 478 9.03 -7.33 -30.29
N GLU A 479 8.34 -6.86 -31.33
CA GLU A 479 8.32 -7.57 -32.61
C GLU A 479 9.51 -7.04 -33.42
N ASP A 480 10.61 -7.80 -33.40
CA ASP A 480 11.41 -8.22 -34.58
C ASP A 480 12.60 -9.09 -34.14
#